data_AF-A0A518V4G6-F1
#
_entry.id   AF-A0A518V4G6-F1
#
_cell.length_a   1.000
_cell.length_b   1.000
_cell.length_c   1.000
_cell.angle_alpha   90.00
_cell.angle_beta   90.00
_cell.angle_gamma   90.00
#
_symmetry.space_group_name_H-M   'P 1'
#
loop_
_entity.id
_entity.type
_entity.pdbx_description
1 polymer ?
#
loop_
_entity_poly.entity_id
_entity_poly.type
_entity_poly.pdbx_seq_one_letter_code
_entity_poly.pdbx_strand_id
1 'polypeptide(L)' 'MAIKGQKFRSYPESLKLEAVRLHLNEKWTHKQIAEHLGINDKDRVKVWMRKAGGI' A
#
# COMPACT_ATOMS: atom_id res chain seq x y z
N MET A 1 17.76 12.35 -2.34
CA MET A 1 18.27 12.35 -3.73
C MET A 1 17.46 11.33 -4.53
N ALA A 2 16.73 11.74 -5.56
CA ALA A 2 16.04 10.80 -6.44
C ALA A 2 17.06 10.26 -7.45
N ILE A 3 17.21 8.93 -7.52
CA ILE A 3 18.21 8.29 -8.38
C ILE A 3 17.67 8.31 -9.81
N LYS A 4 18.47 8.79 -10.77
CA LYS A 4 18.11 8.79 -12.20
C LYS A 4 17.78 7.37 -12.64
N GLY A 5 16.53 7.12 -13.06
CA GLY A 5 16.01 5.79 -13.39
C GLY A 5 15.09 5.16 -12.33
N GLN A 6 14.87 5.82 -11.20
CA GLN A 6 13.85 5.40 -10.22
C GLN A 6 12.47 5.46 -10.86
N LYS A 7 11.93 4.30 -11.26
CA LYS A 7 10.55 4.17 -11.71
C LYS A 7 9.65 4.30 -10.49
N PHE A 8 9.06 5.47 -10.31
CA PHE A 8 7.96 5.64 -9.36
C PHE A 8 6.78 4.80 -9.86
N ARG A 9 6.61 3.59 -9.32
CA ARG A 9 5.39 2.82 -9.50
C ARG A 9 4.25 3.63 -8.90
N SER A 10 3.46 4.27 -9.76
CA SER A 10 2.24 4.94 -9.38
C SER A 10 1.16 3.88 -9.24
N TYR A 11 0.68 3.68 -8.02
CA TYR A 11 -0.43 2.79 -7.75
C TYR A 11 -1.73 3.59 -7.88
N PRO A 12 -2.74 3.06 -8.59
CA PRO A 12 -4.03 3.71 -8.71
C PRO A 12 -4.69 3.82 -7.33
N GLU A 13 -5.57 4.81 -7.18
CA GLU A 13 -6.28 5.06 -5.92
C GLU A 13 -7.16 3.87 -5.51
N SER A 14 -7.77 3.18 -6.48
CA SER A 14 -8.54 1.95 -6.26
C SER A 14 -7.76 0.90 -5.48
N LEU A 15 -6.48 0.69 -5.83
CA LEU A 15 -5.62 -0.29 -5.17
C LEU A 15 -5.25 0.14 -3.75
N LYS A 16 -5.11 1.45 -3.51
CA LYS A 16 -4.88 1.99 -2.15
C LYS A 16 -6.12 1.81 -1.28
N LEU A 17 -7.31 2.05 -1.83
CA LEU A 17 -8.58 1.85 -1.12
C LEU A 17 -8.82 0.37 -0.80
N GLU A 18 -8.48 -0.52 -1.73
CA GLU A 18 -8.58 -1.97 -1.52
C GLU A 18 -7.64 -2.44 -0.40
N ALA A 19 -6.40 -1.94 -0.37
CA ALA A 19 -5.48 -2.18 0.74
C ALA A 19 -6.10 -1.77 2.09
N VAL A 20 -6.65 -0.55 2.19
CA VAL A 20 -7.30 -0.03 3.40
C VAL A 20 -8.51 -0.88 3.79
N ARG A 21 -9.34 -1.26 2.81
CA ARG A 21 -10.52 -2.10 3.02
C ARG A 21 -10.16 -3.48 3.59
N LEU A 22 -9.11 -4.12 3.07
CA LEU A 22 -8.61 -5.41 3.56
C LEU A 22 -8.11 -5.31 5.00
N HIS A 23 -7.43 -4.23 5.34
CA HIS A 23 -6.98 -4.00 6.72
C HIS A 23 -8.14 -3.76 7.69
N LEU A 24 -9.12 -2.95 7.31
CA LEU A 24 -10.24 -2.61 8.20
C LEU A 24 -11.25 -3.75 8.36
N ASN A 25 -11.63 -4.44 7.28
CA ASN A 25 -12.63 -5.50 7.33
C ASN A 25 -12.05 -6.84 7.79
N GLU A 26 -10.91 -7.22 7.23
CA GLU A 26 -10.36 -8.58 7.42
C GLU A 26 -9.19 -8.60 8.41
N LYS A 27 -8.75 -7.43 8.91
CA LYS A 27 -7.60 -7.27 9.82
C LYS A 27 -6.31 -7.85 9.25
N TRP A 28 -6.15 -7.80 7.93
CA TRP A 28 -4.94 -8.29 7.28
C TRP A 28 -3.72 -7.45 7.67
N THR A 29 -2.59 -8.13 7.79
CA THR A 29 -1.30 -7.46 8.03
C THR A 29 -0.81 -6.75 6.76
N HIS A 30 0.02 -5.72 6.92
CA HIS A 30 0.62 -5.02 5.77
C HIS A 30 1.37 -5.96 4.81
N LYS A 31 1.95 -7.06 5.33
CA LYS A 31 2.64 -8.06 4.52
C LYS A 31 1.66 -8.84 3.64
N GLN A 32 0.56 -9.34 4.22
CA GLN A 32 -0.46 -10.07 3.46
C GLN A 32 -1.10 -9.21 2.37
N ILE A 33 -1.40 -7.95 2.69
CA ILE A 33 -1.93 -6.99 1.72
C ILE A 33 -0.93 -6.74 0.59
N ALA A 34 0.35 -6.59 0.92
CA ALA A 34 1.40 -6.38 -0.07
C ALA A 34 1.57 -7.60 -0.99
N GLU A 35 1.58 -8.82 -0.44
CA GLU A 35 1.65 -10.06 -1.22
C GLU A 35 0.43 -10.24 -2.12
N HIS A 36 -0.77 -9.96 -1.59
CA HIS A 36 -2.03 -10.11 -2.33
C HIS A 36 -2.20 -9.09 -3.46
N LEU A 37 -1.84 -7.83 -3.22
CA LEU A 37 -1.93 -6.77 -4.22
C LEU A 37 -0.69 -6.69 -5.14
N GLY A 38 0.26 -7.63 -5.01
CA GLY A 38 1.50 -7.64 -5.80
C GLY A 38 2.40 -6.41 -5.55
N ILE A 39 2.29 -5.82 -4.36
CA ILE A 39 3.08 -4.66 -3.94
C ILE A 39 4.41 -5.19 -3.40
N ASN A 40 5.50 -4.81 -4.06
CA ASN A 40 6.84 -5.21 -3.66
C ASN A 40 7.30 -4.52 -2.34
N ASP A 41 6.71 -3.37 -2.04
CA ASP A 41 7.09 -2.49 -0.93
C ASP A 41 5.97 -2.40 0.11
N LYS A 42 6.09 -3.20 1.18
CA LYS A 42 5.11 -3.24 2.29
C LYS A 42 5.04 -1.92 3.06
N ASP A 43 6.11 -1.13 3.09
CA ASP A 43 6.12 0.17 3.78
C ASP A 43 5.24 1.18 3.03
N ARG A 44 5.07 0.98 1.72
CA ARG A 44 4.13 1.75 0.91
C ARG A 44 2.67 1.56 1.35
N VAL A 45 2.29 0.34 1.73
CA VAL A 45 0.97 0.04 2.31
C VAL A 45 0.78 0.80 3.61
N LYS A 46 1.80 0.82 4.49
CA LYS A 46 1.78 1.58 5.75
C LYS A 46 1.59 3.08 5.53
N VAL A 47 2.24 3.65 4.52
CA VAL A 47 2.06 5.07 4.15
C VAL A 47 0.63 5.35 3.70
N TRP A 48 0.01 4.44 2.95
CA TRP A 48 -1.39 4.60 2.52
C TRP A 48 -2.36 4.54 3.69
N MET A 49 -2.15 3.63 4.65
CA MET A 49 -2.96 3.56 5.88
C MET A 49 -2.91 4.88 6.66
N ARG A 50 -1.71 5.42 6.86
CA ARG A 50 -1.53 6.72 7.54
C ARG A 50 -2.22 7.86 6.79
N LYS A 51 -2.18 7.85 5.45
CA LYS A 51 -2.80 8.89 4.62
C LYS A 51 -4.33 8.75 4.54
N ALA A 52 -4.84 7.53 4.63
CA ALA A 52 -6.27 7.22 4.62
C ALA A 52 -6.95 7.37 6.00
N GLY A 53 -6.18 7.65 7.07
CA GLY A 53 -6.70 7.79 8.43
C GLY A 53 -7.01 6.45 9.13
N GLY A 54 -6.44 5.35 8.65
CA GLY A 54 -6.65 4.02 9.23
C GLY A 54 -5.91 3.79 10.56
N ILE A 55 -4.82 4.54 10.81
CA ILE A 55 -4.06 4.66 12.08
C ILE A 55 -3.32 6.01 12.08
#